data_AF-A0A6I6S6V5-F1
#
_entry.id   AF-A0A6I6S6V5-F1
#
_cell.length_a   1.000
_cell.length_b   1.000
_cell.length_c   1.000
_cell.angle_alpha   90.00
_cell.angle_beta   90.00
_cell.angle_gamma   90.00
#
_symmetry.space_group_name_H-M   'P 1'
#
loop_
_entity.id
_entity.type
_entity.pdbx_description
1 polymer ?
#
loop_
_entity_poly.entity_id
_entity_poly.type
_entity_poly.pdbx_seq_one_letter_code
_entity_poly.pdbx_strand_id
1 'polypeptide(L)'
;MNIKVRSALATGALVAAALVGTTGTANANTYQYNVMLQDYATGRCLDSNGGDVYTNPCQPGNPFQRWNVVSYEGNVGGYYDRVQVVHRKSGNCLRAQRYHSSVPWGAQDWVATRGAGCSWTDYHQQRNLTWVGNTPGNPRSSWQFANHQNGPDGDGHVYCLDGGQDGHVNQLLWDQGNPQGAPVAQTTCYNHTNRYQMWNMVH
;
A
#
# COMPACT_ATOMS: atom_id res chain seq x y z
N MET A 1 13.24 71.01 38.53
CA MET A 1 14.25 69.96 38.32
C MET A 1 14.05 68.87 39.35
N ASN A 2 13.62 67.67 38.90
CA ASN A 2 13.87 66.32 39.44
C ASN A 2 12.70 65.39 39.07
N ILE A 3 12.94 64.54 38.06
CA ILE A 3 12.11 63.41 37.67
C ILE A 3 12.30 62.28 38.69
N LYS A 4 11.21 61.62 39.12
CA LYS A 4 11.24 60.26 39.68
C LYS A 4 10.13 59.42 39.05
N VAL A 5 10.51 58.20 38.68
CA VAL A 5 9.80 57.20 37.86
C VAL A 5 9.19 56.10 38.74
N ARG A 6 8.29 55.30 38.13
CA ARG A 6 7.85 53.91 38.45
C ARG A 6 6.53 53.86 39.25
N SER A 7 5.51 53.03 38.95
CA SER A 7 5.45 51.70 38.32
C SER A 7 4.06 51.43 37.70
N ALA A 8 3.99 50.48 36.77
CA ALA A 8 2.79 49.99 36.09
C ALA A 8 1.95 48.99 36.93
N LEU A 9 0.66 48.91 36.63
CA LEU A 9 -0.21 47.75 36.89
C LEU A 9 -1.08 47.55 35.65
N ALA A 10 -0.85 46.43 34.96
CA ALA A 10 -1.62 45.96 33.83
C ALA A 10 -2.74 45.05 34.34
N THR A 11 -3.98 45.36 33.97
CA THR A 11 -5.14 44.49 34.24
C THR A 11 -5.53 43.82 32.92
N GLY A 12 -5.33 42.51 32.86
CA GLY A 12 -5.37 41.70 31.65
C GLY A 12 -6.75 41.51 31.04
N ALA A 13 -6.77 41.43 29.71
CA ALA A 13 -7.90 40.90 28.95
C ALA A 13 -7.80 39.36 28.92
N LEU A 14 -8.88 38.70 29.36
CA LEU A 14 -9.07 37.26 29.15
C LEU A 14 -9.37 37.04 27.66
N VAL A 15 -8.39 36.53 26.91
CA VAL A 15 -8.63 35.97 25.57
C VAL A 15 -9.01 34.51 25.76
N ALA A 16 -10.30 34.20 25.68
CA ALA A 16 -10.77 32.82 25.56
C ALA A 16 -10.39 32.32 24.15
N ALA A 17 -9.28 31.58 24.06
CA ALA A 17 -8.93 30.84 22.85
C ALA A 17 -9.91 29.67 22.69
N ALA A 18 -10.95 29.85 21.87
CA ALA A 18 -11.74 28.75 21.38
C ALA A 18 -10.85 27.88 20.48
N LEU A 19 -10.35 26.77 21.02
CA LEU A 19 -9.81 25.68 20.22
C LEU A 19 -10.96 25.09 19.41
N VAL A 20 -11.18 25.62 18.20
CA VAL A 20 -11.97 24.91 17.19
C VAL A 20 -11.13 23.70 16.81
N GLY A 21 -11.34 22.59 17.53
CA GLY A 21 -10.90 21.29 17.10
C GLY A 21 -11.64 20.98 15.81
N THR A 22 -11.02 21.23 14.67
CA THR A 22 -11.48 20.65 13.42
C THR A 22 -11.30 19.15 13.57
N THR A 23 -12.38 18.42 13.86
CA THR A 23 -12.42 16.99 13.61
C THR A 23 -12.24 16.82 12.11
N GLY A 24 -10.99 16.62 11.68
CA GLY A 24 -10.72 16.21 10.31
C GLY A 24 -11.44 14.89 10.11
N THR A 25 -12.51 14.91 9.32
CA THR A 25 -13.00 13.68 8.71
C THR A 25 -11.89 13.21 7.79
N ALA A 26 -11.19 12.14 8.15
CA ALA A 26 -10.34 11.44 7.22
C ALA A 26 -11.25 10.95 6.08
N ASN A 27 -11.27 11.68 4.97
CA ASN A 27 -11.90 11.24 3.74
C ASN A 27 -11.05 10.06 3.24
N ALA A 28 -11.58 8.84 3.36
CA ALA A 28 -11.06 7.72 2.59
C ALA A 28 -11.33 8.02 1.11
N ASN A 29 -10.42 8.73 0.47
CA ASN A 29 -10.50 9.03 -0.95
C ASN A 29 -10.33 7.70 -1.70
N THR A 30 -11.42 7.18 -2.24
CA THR A 30 -11.36 6.02 -3.13
C THR A 30 -10.45 6.38 -4.30
N TYR A 31 -9.33 5.66 -4.46
CA TYR A 31 -8.33 5.92 -5.50
C TYR A 31 -8.86 5.47 -6.86
N GLN A 32 -9.40 4.24 -6.92
CA GLN A 32 -10.13 3.69 -8.06
C GLN A 32 -11.23 2.74 -7.55
N TYR A 33 -12.39 2.77 -8.21
CA TYR A 33 -13.54 1.96 -7.83
C TYR A 33 -13.90 0.97 -8.93
N ASN A 34 -14.20 -0.27 -8.54
CA ASN A 34 -14.67 -1.33 -9.43
C ASN A 34 -13.77 -1.57 -10.65
N VAL A 35 -12.46 -1.63 -10.41
CA VAL A 35 -11.44 -1.89 -11.44
C VAL A 35 -11.02 -3.36 -11.43
N MET A 36 -10.51 -3.84 -12.56
CA MET A 36 -9.65 -5.02 -12.60
C MET A 36 -8.20 -4.56 -12.44
N LEU A 37 -7.40 -5.33 -11.70
CA LEU A 37 -5.96 -5.11 -11.60
C LEU A 37 -5.28 -6.06 -12.57
N GLN A 38 -4.86 -5.54 -13.72
CA GLN A 38 -4.22 -6.32 -14.77
C GLN A 38 -2.69 -6.23 -14.64
N ASP A 39 -2.03 -7.38 -14.51
CA ASP A 39 -0.57 -7.46 -14.55
C ASP A 39 -0.06 -7.01 -15.93
N TYR A 40 0.93 -6.12 -15.92
CA TYR A 40 1.43 -5.47 -17.13
C TYR A 40 2.19 -6.47 -18.02
N ALA A 41 2.97 -7.38 -17.44
CA ALA A 41 3.80 -8.32 -18.21
C ALA A 41 2.97 -9.42 -18.89
N THR A 42 1.97 -9.96 -18.20
CA THR A 42 1.19 -11.12 -18.64
C THR A 42 -0.17 -10.77 -19.22
N GLY A 43 -0.71 -9.58 -18.95
CA GLY A 43 -2.05 -9.16 -19.34
C GLY A 43 -3.17 -9.90 -18.58
N ARG A 44 -2.86 -10.66 -17.53
CA ARG A 44 -3.84 -11.38 -16.68
C ARG A 44 -4.34 -10.48 -15.55
N CYS A 45 -5.57 -10.70 -15.09
CA CYS A 45 -6.21 -9.93 -14.04
C CYS A 45 -6.17 -10.65 -12.69
N LEU A 46 -5.95 -9.88 -11.62
CA LEU A 46 -6.05 -10.34 -10.24
C LEU A 46 -7.47 -10.82 -9.94
N ASP A 47 -7.57 -12.03 -9.42
CA ASP A 47 -8.80 -12.75 -9.17
C ASP A 47 -8.73 -13.36 -7.76
N SER A 48 -9.88 -13.49 -7.10
CA SER A 48 -9.95 -14.10 -5.78
C SER A 48 -11.26 -14.85 -5.58
N ASN A 49 -11.18 -16.01 -4.94
CA ASN A 49 -12.36 -16.72 -4.42
C ASN A 49 -12.77 -16.25 -3.01
N GLY A 50 -12.15 -15.19 -2.49
CA GLY A 50 -12.36 -14.64 -1.16
C GLY A 50 -11.27 -15.00 -0.15
N GLY A 51 -10.57 -16.12 -0.32
CA GLY A 51 -9.43 -16.50 0.53
C GLY A 51 -8.12 -16.57 -0.26
N ASP A 52 -8.16 -17.24 -1.41
CA ASP A 52 -7.03 -17.33 -2.32
C ASP A 52 -7.04 -16.15 -3.30
N VAL A 53 -5.84 -15.76 -3.72
CA VAL A 53 -5.65 -14.69 -4.71
C VAL A 53 -4.65 -15.17 -5.75
N TYR A 54 -5.00 -14.97 -7.02
CA TYR A 54 -4.28 -15.49 -8.17
C TYR A 54 -4.53 -14.58 -9.39
N THR A 55 -3.98 -14.93 -10.55
CA THR A 55 -4.23 -14.23 -11.81
C THR A 55 -4.98 -15.10 -12.81
N ASN A 56 -5.97 -14.57 -13.49
CA ASN A 56 -6.74 -15.24 -14.54
C ASN A 56 -6.81 -14.40 -15.82
N PRO A 57 -7.20 -14.97 -16.98
CA PRO A 57 -7.59 -14.14 -18.11
C PRO A 57 -8.61 -13.09 -17.67
N CYS A 58 -8.42 -11.85 -18.10
CA CYS A 58 -9.29 -10.75 -17.74
C CYS A 58 -10.71 -10.96 -18.29
N GLN A 59 -11.70 -10.89 -17.40
CA GLN A 59 -13.10 -11.09 -17.71
C GLN A 59 -13.91 -9.92 -17.13
N PRO A 60 -14.25 -8.89 -17.94
CA PRO A 60 -14.97 -7.71 -17.44
C PRO A 60 -16.29 -8.05 -16.72
N GLY A 61 -16.98 -9.11 -17.13
CA GLY A 61 -18.21 -9.56 -16.47
C GLY A 61 -18.01 -10.30 -15.13
N ASN A 62 -16.78 -10.66 -14.77
CA ASN A 62 -16.50 -11.50 -13.61
C ASN A 62 -16.37 -10.65 -12.32
N PRO A 63 -17.31 -10.77 -11.36
CA PRO A 63 -17.27 -9.98 -10.12
C PRO A 63 -16.12 -10.37 -9.19
N PHE A 64 -15.50 -11.54 -9.38
CA PHE A 64 -14.34 -12.00 -8.59
C PHE A 64 -13.01 -11.38 -9.03
N GLN A 65 -13.02 -10.65 -10.15
CA GLN A 65 -11.87 -9.88 -10.65
C GLN A 65 -12.01 -8.37 -10.40
N ARG A 66 -13.00 -7.98 -9.59
CA ARG A 66 -13.31 -6.57 -9.32
C ARG A 66 -12.79 -6.14 -7.96
N TRP A 67 -12.10 -5.00 -7.94
CA TRP A 67 -11.40 -4.47 -6.77
C TRP A 67 -11.71 -2.99 -6.57
N ASN A 68 -11.72 -2.57 -5.31
CA ASN A 68 -11.67 -1.17 -4.92
C ASN A 68 -10.27 -0.88 -4.37
N VAL A 69 -9.61 0.14 -4.90
CA VAL A 69 -8.36 0.65 -4.37
C VAL A 69 -8.70 1.90 -3.55
N VAL A 70 -8.61 1.80 -2.23
CA VAL A 70 -9.09 2.83 -1.30
C VAL A 70 -7.88 3.47 -0.62
N SER A 71 -7.64 4.76 -0.87
CA SER A 71 -6.60 5.53 -0.18
C SER A 71 -7.13 6.06 1.14
N TYR A 72 -6.27 6.04 2.16
CA TYR A 72 -6.57 6.57 3.49
C TYR A 72 -5.45 7.44 4.04
N GLU A 73 -4.30 7.47 3.36
CA GLU A 73 -3.19 8.39 3.65
C GLU A 73 -2.50 8.71 2.32
N GLY A 74 -2.72 9.91 1.80
CA GLY A 74 -2.11 10.34 0.53
C GLY A 74 -0.75 11.00 0.73
N ASN A 75 0.11 10.92 -0.29
CA ASN A 75 1.39 11.62 -0.36
C ASN A 75 2.32 11.39 0.85
N VAL A 76 2.42 10.15 1.30
CA VAL A 76 3.27 9.76 2.43
C VAL A 76 4.73 10.06 2.09
N GLY A 77 5.29 11.02 2.81
CA GLY A 77 6.67 11.47 2.62
C GLY A 77 6.99 12.09 1.26
N GLY A 78 6.01 12.36 0.39
CA GLY A 78 6.26 12.82 -0.99
C GLY A 78 6.26 11.74 -2.07
N TYR A 79 6.05 10.46 -1.71
CA TYR A 79 6.43 9.34 -2.59
C TYR A 79 5.29 8.38 -2.99
N TYR A 80 4.38 8.06 -2.07
CA TYR A 80 3.33 7.06 -2.33
C TYR A 80 2.04 7.38 -1.59
N ASP A 81 0.95 6.76 -2.03
CA ASP A 81 -0.32 6.74 -1.30
C ASP A 81 -0.44 5.42 -0.54
N ARG A 82 -0.95 5.46 0.69
CA ARG A 82 -1.28 4.25 1.45
C ARG A 82 -2.71 3.84 1.14
N VAL A 83 -2.86 2.63 0.62
CA VAL A 83 -4.14 2.09 0.14
C VAL A 83 -4.47 0.73 0.75
N GLN A 84 -5.76 0.39 0.75
CA GLN A 84 -6.25 -0.97 0.83
C GLN A 84 -6.79 -1.40 -0.53
N VAL A 85 -6.60 -2.67 -0.87
CA VAL A 85 -7.15 -3.27 -2.09
C VAL A 85 -8.26 -4.24 -1.67
N VAL A 86 -9.51 -3.85 -1.88
CA VAL A 86 -10.69 -4.54 -1.36
C VAL A 86 -11.36 -5.32 -2.48
N HIS A 87 -11.50 -6.62 -2.29
CA HIS A 87 -12.20 -7.51 -3.21
C HIS A 87 -13.70 -7.24 -3.17
N ARG A 88 -14.29 -6.90 -4.32
CA ARG A 88 -15.69 -6.46 -4.40
C ARG A 88 -16.68 -7.54 -4.01
N LYS A 89 -16.39 -8.80 -4.35
CA LYS A 89 -17.34 -9.90 -4.16
C LYS A 89 -17.39 -10.38 -2.72
N SER A 90 -16.25 -10.50 -2.04
CA SER A 90 -16.19 -10.98 -0.65
C SER A 90 -16.08 -9.87 0.40
N GLY A 91 -15.70 -8.65 0.01
CA GLY A 91 -15.38 -7.57 0.95
C GLY A 91 -14.04 -7.73 1.66
N ASN A 92 -13.25 -8.76 1.31
CA ASN A 92 -11.95 -9.02 1.92
C ASN A 92 -10.87 -8.13 1.32
N CYS A 93 -9.89 -7.76 2.14
CA CYS A 93 -8.71 -7.01 1.77
C CYS A 93 -7.58 -7.93 1.30
N LEU A 94 -6.77 -7.43 0.37
CA LEU A 94 -5.56 -8.06 -0.12
C LEU A 94 -4.45 -8.06 0.95
N ARG A 95 -4.23 -9.20 1.58
CA ARG A 95 -3.29 -9.40 2.68
C ARG A 95 -1.98 -10.03 2.22
N ALA A 96 -0.89 -9.52 2.76
CA ALA A 96 0.46 -10.06 2.69
C ALA A 96 0.73 -10.95 3.89
N GLN A 97 0.47 -12.25 3.75
CA GLN A 97 0.54 -13.19 4.86
C GLN A 97 1.88 -13.90 4.89
N ARG A 98 2.62 -13.75 6.01
CA ARG A 98 3.78 -14.56 6.33
C ARG A 98 3.35 -15.92 6.86
N TYR A 99 4.06 -16.95 6.45
CA TYR A 99 3.94 -18.32 6.94
C TYR A 99 5.32 -18.76 7.43
N HIS A 100 5.34 -19.24 8.67
CA HIS A 100 6.53 -19.81 9.30
C HIS A 100 6.31 -21.32 9.46
N SER A 101 7.21 -22.13 8.92
CA SER A 101 7.18 -23.58 9.07
C SER A 101 8.50 -24.07 9.63
N SER A 102 8.45 -24.77 10.77
CA SER A 102 9.61 -25.49 11.30
C SER A 102 9.78 -26.79 10.53
N VAL A 103 10.84 -26.89 9.71
CA VAL A 103 11.22 -28.11 9.00
C VAL A 103 12.44 -28.76 9.66
N PRO A 104 12.71 -30.06 9.45
CA PRO A 104 13.81 -30.77 10.14
C PRO A 104 15.22 -30.17 9.96
N TRP A 105 15.41 -29.30 8.97
CA TRP A 105 16.70 -28.67 8.64
C TRP A 105 16.73 -27.15 8.90
N GLY A 106 15.71 -26.60 9.56
CA GLY A 106 15.63 -25.17 9.89
C GLY A 106 14.21 -24.60 9.82
N ALA A 107 14.07 -23.30 9.98
CA ALA A 107 12.82 -22.60 9.69
C ALA A 107 12.74 -22.25 8.20
N GLN A 108 11.56 -22.43 7.61
CA GLN A 108 11.21 -21.89 6.30
C GLN A 108 10.17 -20.80 6.48
N ASP A 109 10.52 -19.59 6.07
CA ASP A 109 9.62 -18.44 6.00
C ASP A 109 9.27 -18.15 4.55
N TRP A 110 7.97 -18.00 4.28
CA TRP A 110 7.49 -17.57 2.98
C TRP A 110 6.31 -16.63 3.14
N VAL A 111 6.09 -15.76 2.15
CA VAL A 111 4.98 -14.80 2.16
C VAL A 111 4.08 -15.13 0.98
N ALA A 112 2.77 -15.07 1.19
CA ALA A 112 1.78 -15.23 0.13
C ALA A 112 0.79 -14.08 0.15
N THR A 113 0.10 -13.88 -0.97
CA THR A 113 -1.02 -12.96 -1.02
C THR A 113 -2.34 -13.72 -0.83
N ARG A 114 -3.18 -13.25 0.09
CA ARG A 114 -4.46 -13.86 0.47
C ARG A 114 -5.56 -12.81 0.60
N GLY A 115 -6.81 -13.23 0.58
CA GLY A 115 -7.95 -12.44 1.04
C GLY A 115 -8.14 -12.62 2.54
N ALA A 116 -8.30 -11.52 3.27
CA ALA A 116 -8.65 -11.52 4.70
C ALA A 116 -9.64 -10.40 5.04
N GLY A 117 -10.33 -10.48 6.18
CA GLY A 117 -11.20 -9.40 6.63
C GLY A 117 -10.43 -8.08 6.76
N CYS A 118 -11.04 -6.97 6.33
CA CYS A 118 -10.38 -5.67 6.28
C CYS A 118 -10.16 -5.05 7.67
N SER A 119 -8.93 -4.62 7.95
CA SER A 119 -8.55 -3.84 9.13
C SER A 119 -7.48 -2.81 8.75
N TRP A 120 -7.77 -1.53 8.96
CA TRP A 120 -6.85 -0.43 8.63
C TRP A 120 -5.58 -0.43 9.48
N THR A 121 -5.62 -1.04 10.67
CA THR A 121 -4.46 -1.14 11.57
C THR A 121 -3.60 -2.37 11.29
N ASP A 122 -4.07 -3.31 10.46
CA ASP A 122 -3.31 -4.49 10.08
C ASP A 122 -2.36 -4.14 8.92
N TYR A 123 -1.07 -3.95 9.25
CA TYR A 123 -0.04 -3.59 8.29
C TYR A 123 0.13 -4.62 7.16
N HIS A 124 -0.28 -5.88 7.35
CA HIS A 124 -0.27 -6.88 6.29
C HIS A 124 -1.26 -6.56 5.16
N GLN A 125 -2.25 -5.71 5.41
CA GLN A 125 -3.30 -5.35 4.45
C GLN A 125 -3.07 -3.98 3.81
N GLN A 126 -2.05 -3.26 4.29
CA GLN A 126 -1.70 -1.93 3.79
C GLN A 126 -0.81 -2.05 2.56
N ARG A 127 -1.10 -1.29 1.52
CA ARG A 127 -0.26 -1.23 0.32
C ARG A 127 0.23 0.19 0.13
N ASN A 128 1.54 0.34 -0.08
CA ASN A 128 2.13 1.55 -0.59
C ASN A 128 1.93 1.51 -2.11
N LEU A 129 0.99 2.33 -2.57
CA LEU A 129 0.67 2.51 -3.96
C LEU A 129 1.57 3.59 -4.54
N THR A 130 2.50 3.16 -5.39
CA THR A 130 3.44 4.06 -6.04
C THR A 130 3.11 4.14 -7.52
N TRP A 131 2.97 5.36 -8.03
CA TRP A 131 2.88 5.58 -9.48
C TRP A 131 4.25 5.30 -10.09
N VAL A 132 4.30 4.42 -11.07
CA VAL A 132 5.56 3.91 -11.63
C VAL A 132 6.03 4.77 -12.83
N GLY A 133 5.27 5.80 -13.20
CA GLY A 133 5.20 6.24 -14.59
C GLY A 133 6.45 6.82 -15.24
N ASN A 134 6.44 6.79 -16.59
CA ASN A 134 7.48 7.21 -17.54
C ASN A 134 8.94 6.92 -17.14
N THR A 135 9.21 5.86 -16.38
CA THR A 135 10.54 5.26 -16.36
C THR A 135 10.77 4.54 -17.69
N PRO A 136 12.02 4.43 -18.19
CA PRO A 136 12.30 3.77 -19.47
C PRO A 136 11.80 2.31 -19.59
N GLY A 137 11.43 1.68 -18.47
CA GLY A 137 10.83 0.34 -18.40
C GLY A 137 9.31 0.28 -18.20
N ASN A 138 8.63 1.42 -18.03
CA ASN A 138 7.19 1.49 -17.73
C ASN A 138 6.42 2.39 -18.71
N PRO A 139 5.63 1.79 -19.61
CA PRO A 139 4.80 2.56 -20.53
C PRO A 139 3.42 2.81 -19.93
N ARG A 140 3.28 4.01 -19.35
CA ARG A 140 2.02 4.73 -19.04
C ARG A 140 1.04 4.05 -18.07
N SER A 141 0.72 4.80 -17.01
CA SER A 141 -0.42 4.58 -16.10
C SER A 141 -0.42 3.29 -15.25
N SER A 142 0.70 2.56 -15.19
CA SER A 142 0.86 1.40 -14.31
C SER A 142 1.27 1.80 -12.88
N TRP A 143 0.90 0.94 -11.95
CA TRP A 143 1.09 1.10 -10.51
C TRP A 143 1.87 -0.07 -9.91
N GLN A 144 2.60 0.18 -8.84
CA GLN A 144 3.19 -0.85 -7.99
C GLN A 144 2.48 -0.88 -6.65
N PHE A 145 2.24 -2.09 -6.14
CA PHE A 145 1.68 -2.31 -4.81
C PHE A 145 2.75 -2.94 -3.93
N ALA A 146 3.38 -2.12 -3.10
CA ALA A 146 4.36 -2.57 -2.12
C ALA A 146 3.71 -2.78 -0.75
N ASN A 147 4.21 -3.73 0.04
CA ASN A 147 3.81 -3.91 1.43
C ASN A 147 5.07 -3.93 2.29
N HIS A 148 5.16 -2.99 3.23
CA HIS A 148 6.26 -2.91 4.17
C HIS A 148 5.93 -3.71 5.44
N GLN A 149 6.83 -4.60 5.82
CA GLN A 149 6.70 -5.41 7.03
C GLN A 149 8.03 -5.43 7.78
N ASN A 150 7.99 -5.14 9.08
CA ASN A 150 9.18 -5.32 9.92
C ASN A 150 9.48 -6.82 10.02
N GLY A 151 10.70 -7.22 9.70
CA GLY A 151 11.23 -8.56 9.93
C GLY A 151 11.43 -8.85 11.42
N PRO A 152 11.60 -10.13 11.80
CA PRO A 152 11.96 -10.52 13.17
C PRO A 152 13.27 -9.89 13.64
N ASP A 153 14.19 -9.62 12.69
CA ASP A 153 15.53 -9.09 12.96
C ASP A 153 15.57 -7.56 13.06
N GLY A 154 14.41 -6.88 12.99
CA GLY A 154 14.32 -5.41 12.96
C GLY A 154 14.51 -4.80 11.56
N ASP A 155 14.88 -5.60 10.56
CA ASP A 155 15.01 -5.16 9.18
C ASP A 155 13.64 -5.01 8.51
N GLY A 156 13.39 -3.85 7.90
CA GLY A 156 12.18 -3.60 7.12
C GLY A 156 12.22 -4.37 5.80
N HIS A 157 11.35 -5.36 5.62
CA HIS A 157 11.16 -6.01 4.33
C HIS A 157 10.08 -5.28 3.55
N VAL A 158 10.38 -4.97 2.29
CA VAL A 158 9.35 -4.56 1.33
C VAL A 158 9.11 -5.69 0.36
N TYR A 159 7.86 -6.14 0.39
CA TYR A 159 7.37 -7.13 -0.52
C TYR A 159 6.58 -6.42 -1.62
N CYS A 160 6.77 -6.84 -2.86
CA CYS A 160 6.10 -6.31 -4.04
C CYS A 160 5.08 -7.27 -4.65
N LEU A 161 3.85 -6.81 -4.90
CA LEU A 161 2.85 -7.64 -5.57
C LEU A 161 3.34 -7.97 -6.99
N ASP A 162 3.64 -9.24 -7.23
CA ASP A 162 4.19 -9.74 -8.50
C ASP A 162 3.21 -10.73 -9.15
N GLY A 163 2.98 -10.58 -10.46
CA GLY A 163 2.11 -11.44 -11.26
C GLY A 163 2.62 -12.88 -11.48
N GLY A 164 3.88 -13.15 -11.13
CA GLY A 164 4.54 -14.46 -11.20
C GLY A 164 5.26 -14.69 -12.54
N GLN A 165 6.59 -14.63 -12.54
CA GLN A 165 7.44 -14.82 -13.73
C GLN A 165 7.94 -16.28 -13.89
N ASP A 166 7.86 -17.11 -12.84
CA ASP A 166 8.71 -18.32 -12.70
C ASP A 166 8.00 -19.65 -13.00
N GLY A 167 6.93 -19.65 -13.79
CA GLY A 167 6.19 -20.87 -14.13
C GLY A 167 5.21 -21.36 -13.06
N HIS A 168 5.06 -20.62 -11.96
CA HIS A 168 3.99 -20.82 -10.98
C HIS A 168 2.71 -20.12 -11.44
N VAL A 169 1.96 -20.79 -12.31
CA VAL A 169 0.63 -20.33 -12.74
C VAL A 169 -0.22 -20.10 -11.50
N ASN A 170 -0.84 -18.92 -11.38
CA ASN A 170 -1.78 -18.57 -10.31
C ASN A 170 -1.16 -18.40 -8.90
N GLN A 171 0.14 -18.09 -8.78
CA GLN A 171 0.77 -17.75 -7.50
C GLN A 171 1.38 -16.34 -7.54
N LEU A 172 1.03 -15.52 -6.55
CA LEU A 172 1.60 -14.20 -6.35
C LEU A 172 2.92 -14.36 -5.60
N LEU A 173 4.03 -14.07 -6.27
CA LEU A 173 5.35 -14.07 -5.66
C LEU A 173 5.64 -12.71 -5.04
N TRP A 174 6.54 -12.71 -4.06
CA TRP A 174 7.07 -11.51 -3.46
C TRP A 174 8.56 -11.47 -3.72
N ASP A 175 9.01 -10.47 -4.46
CA ASP A 175 10.43 -10.25 -4.64
C ASP A 175 10.94 -9.30 -3.54
N GLN A 176 12.12 -9.58 -2.98
CA GLN A 176 12.73 -8.75 -1.94
C GLN A 176 13.36 -7.52 -2.60
N GLY A 177 12.78 -6.34 -2.35
CA GLY A 177 13.47 -5.09 -2.66
C GLY A 177 14.64 -4.88 -1.70
N ASN A 178 15.82 -4.48 -2.21
CA ASN A 178 16.95 -4.07 -1.37
C ASN A 178 16.88 -2.54 -1.18
N PRO A 179 16.59 -2.01 0.04
CA PRO A 179 16.63 -0.58 0.30
C PRO A 179 18.09 -0.11 0.39
N GLN A 180 18.81 -0.09 -0.73
CA GLN A 180 20.18 0.43 -0.74
C GLN A 180 20.14 1.96 -0.66
N GLY A 181 20.35 2.49 0.56
CA GLY A 181 20.74 3.89 0.80
C GLY A 181 19.64 4.95 0.69
N ALA A 182 18.39 4.53 0.48
CA ALA A 182 17.23 5.41 0.49
C ALA A 182 16.55 5.41 1.88
N PRO A 183 16.02 6.54 2.39
CA PRO A 183 15.05 6.47 3.48
C PRO A 183 13.92 5.52 3.04
N VAL A 184 13.29 4.82 3.98
CA VAL A 184 12.12 3.92 3.79
C VAL A 184 11.01 4.54 2.90
N ALA A 185 11.07 5.85 2.69
CA ALA A 185 10.31 6.65 1.74
C ALA A 185 10.60 6.39 0.23
N GLN A 186 11.73 5.83 -0.20
CA GLN A 186 11.97 5.50 -1.63
C GLN A 186 11.80 4.02 -1.96
N THR A 187 11.07 3.25 -1.14
CA THR A 187 10.99 1.81 -1.34
C THR A 187 10.10 1.47 -2.54
N THR A 188 10.75 1.40 -3.69
CA THR A 188 10.16 1.00 -4.96
C THR A 188 10.54 -0.44 -5.24
N CYS A 189 9.57 -1.23 -5.67
CA CYS A 189 9.80 -2.56 -6.17
C CYS A 189 10.72 -2.49 -7.41
N TYR A 190 11.95 -3.00 -7.27
CA TYR A 190 12.96 -3.03 -8.35
C TYR A 190 13.12 -1.71 -9.11
N ASN A 191 13.16 -0.56 -8.44
CA ASN A 191 13.28 0.76 -9.07
C ASN A 191 12.34 0.96 -10.27
N HIS A 192 11.12 0.41 -10.21
CA HIS A 192 10.15 0.53 -11.31
C HIS A 192 10.59 -0.11 -12.64
N THR A 193 11.37 -1.19 -12.60
CA THR A 193 11.87 -1.86 -13.82
C THR A 193 11.29 -3.26 -14.05
N ASN A 194 10.85 -3.96 -13.01
CA ASN A 194 10.23 -5.27 -13.17
C ASN A 194 8.76 -5.13 -13.62
N ARG A 195 8.50 -5.54 -14.86
CA ARG A 195 7.20 -5.47 -15.52
C ARG A 195 6.14 -6.40 -14.91
N TYR A 196 6.52 -7.45 -14.20
CA TYR A 196 5.61 -8.35 -13.47
C TYR A 196 5.13 -7.77 -12.14
N GLN A 197 5.73 -6.66 -11.71
CA GLN A 197 5.34 -5.94 -10.50
C GLN A 197 4.48 -4.71 -10.83
N MET A 198 4.18 -4.50 -12.10
CA MET A 198 3.42 -3.36 -12.59
C MET A 198 1.99 -3.79 -12.88
N TRP A 199 1.04 -3.01 -12.39
CA TRP A 199 -0.38 -3.32 -12.46
C TRP A 199 -1.14 -2.15 -13.07
N ASN A 200 -1.92 -2.43 -14.10
CA ASN A 200 -2.85 -1.50 -14.71
C ASN A 200 -4.20 -1.62 -14.00
N MET A 201 -4.80 -0.47 -13.69
CA MET A 201 -6.19 -0.42 -13.23
C MET A 201 -7.08 -0.22 -14.46
N VAL A 202 -7.85 -1.25 -14.82
CA VAL A 202 -8.66 -1.28 -16.06
C VAL A 202 -10.14 -1.57 -15.75
N HIS A 203 -11.03 -1.25 -16.70
CA HIS A 203 -12.49 -1.40 -16.55
C HIS A 203 -13.06 -2.56 -17.36
#